data_AF-A0A847GVQ0-F1
#
_entry.id   AF-A0A847GVQ0-F1
#
_cell.length_a   1.000
_cell.length_b   1.000
_cell.length_c   1.000
_cell.angle_alpha   90.00
_cell.angle_beta   90.00
_cell.angle_gamma   90.00
#
_symmetry.space_group_name_H-M   'P 1'
#
loop_
_entity.id
_entity.type
_entity.pdbx_description
1 polymer ?
#
loop_
_entity_poly.entity_id
_entity_poly.type
_entity_poly.pdbx_seq_one_letter_code
_entity_poly.pdbx_strand_id
1 'polypeptide(L)'
;MRSGLCPELTLRFDMREKQRDYTLARRLVNHWRQFGRYFLGDYYPLTPYSQDRKVWMAWQFDCPETGEGLVQAFRREDSPEASARPRLVGLDPN
;
A
#
# COMPACT_ATOMS: atom_id res chain seq x y z
N MET A 1 -3.22 8.45 -3.97
CA MET A 1 -3.21 7.35 -4.98
C MET A 1 -2.58 6.04 -4.48
N ARG A 2 -1.91 5.98 -3.31
CA ARG A 2 -1.36 4.72 -2.78
C ARG A 2 -2.39 3.81 -2.10
N SER A 3 -3.52 4.37 -1.65
CA SER A 3 -4.60 3.66 -0.98
C SER A 3 -5.48 2.79 -1.90
N GLY A 4 -5.40 2.99 -3.22
CA GLY A 4 -6.13 2.20 -4.22
C GLY A 4 -5.24 1.23 -5.01
N LEU A 5 -4.01 1.00 -4.54
CA LEU A 5 -3.11 0.04 -5.17
C LEU A 5 -3.56 -1.37 -4.77
N CYS A 6 -3.89 -2.18 -5.77
CA CYS A 6 -4.24 -3.58 -5.60
C CYS A 6 -3.37 -4.41 -6.59
N PRO A 7 -3.58 -5.74 -6.70
CA PRO A 7 -2.87 -6.56 -7.67
C PRO A 7 -3.02 -6.08 -9.11
N GLU A 8 -3.94 -5.16 -9.39
CA GLU A 8 -4.12 -4.46 -10.64
C GLU A 8 -3.86 -2.96 -10.44
N LEU A 9 -3.18 -2.32 -11.40
CA LEU A 9 -3.13 -0.86 -11.48
C LEU A 9 -3.91 -0.38 -12.70
N THR A 10 -5.08 0.21 -12.46
CA THR A 10 -5.81 0.97 -13.49
C THR A 10 -5.58 2.46 -13.29
N LEU A 11 -5.01 3.13 -14.29
CA LEU A 11 -4.96 4.59 -14.32
C LEU A 11 -6.18 5.12 -15.08
N ARG A 12 -7.06 5.85 -14.39
CA ARG A 12 -8.29 6.40 -14.97
C ARG A 12 -8.13 7.87 -15.34
N PHE A 13 -7.58 8.13 -16.53
CA PHE A 13 -7.47 9.48 -17.10
C PHE A 13 -7.70 9.46 -18.62
N ASP A 14 -8.08 10.60 -19.20
CA ASP A 14 -8.26 10.71 -20.64
C ASP A 14 -6.89 10.67 -21.34
N MET A 15 -6.61 9.56 -22.02
CA MET A 15 -5.35 9.32 -22.72
C MET A 15 -5.15 10.28 -23.91
N ARG A 16 -6.21 10.98 -24.37
CA ARG A 16 -6.16 11.93 -25.49
C ARG A 16 -5.64 13.31 -25.05
N GLU A 17 -5.68 13.60 -23.75
CA GLU A 17 -5.25 14.88 -23.21
C GLU A 17 -3.72 14.96 -23.09
N LYS A 18 -3.06 15.50 -24.13
CA LYS A 18 -1.59 15.55 -24.22
C LYS A 18 -0.90 16.38 -23.14
N GLN A 19 -1.63 17.28 -22.47
CA GLN A 19 -1.10 18.13 -21.39
C GLN A 19 -1.15 17.46 -20.01
N ARG A 20 -1.58 16.19 -19.93
CA ARG A 20 -1.52 15.43 -18.69
C ARG A 20 -0.08 15.14 -18.28
N ASP A 21 0.11 14.99 -16.97
CA ASP A 21 1.40 14.61 -16.41
C ASP A 21 1.68 13.10 -16.62
N TYR A 22 2.09 12.74 -17.84
CA TYR A 22 2.53 11.39 -18.17
C TYR A 22 3.80 10.97 -17.42
N THR A 23 4.59 11.93 -16.93
CA THR A 23 5.75 11.65 -16.09
C THR A 23 5.32 11.08 -14.75
N LEU A 24 4.32 11.68 -14.11
CA LEU A 24 3.69 11.15 -12.91
C LEU A 24 3.07 9.77 -13.17
N ALA A 25 2.34 9.60 -14.28
CA ALA A 25 1.75 8.31 -14.64
C ALA A 25 2.82 7.21 -14.74
N ARG A 26 3.94 7.46 -15.42
CA ARG A 26 5.04 6.50 -15.55
C ARG A 26 5.73 6.22 -14.21
N ARG A 27 5.90 7.23 -13.36
CA ARG A 27 6.42 7.05 -11.99
C ARG A 27 5.50 6.13 -11.16
N LEU A 28 4.19 6.30 -11.27
CA LEU A 28 3.21 5.45 -10.56
C LEU A 28 3.26 4.00 -11.03
N VAL A 29 3.33 3.77 -12.35
CA VAL A 29 3.49 2.42 -12.92
C VAL A 29 4.79 1.77 -12.45
N ASN A 30 5.89 2.52 -12.44
CA ASN A 30 7.18 1.99 -11.98
C ASN A 30 7.17 1.65 -10.49
N HIS A 31 6.55 2.49 -9.65
CA HIS A 31 6.33 2.15 -8.25
C HIS A 31 5.50 0.87 -8.12
N TRP A 32 4.34 0.78 -8.80
CA TRP A 32 3.51 -0.40 -8.74
C TRP A 32 4.25 -1.67 -9.19
N ARG A 33 5.09 -1.61 -10.22
CA ARG A 33 5.91 -2.76 -10.64
C ARG A 33 6.90 -3.26 -9.57
N GLN A 34 7.34 -2.39 -8.66
CA GLN A 34 8.28 -2.77 -7.61
C GLN A 34 7.64 -3.63 -6.52
N PHE A 35 6.38 -3.35 -6.17
CA PHE A 35 5.70 -4.01 -5.05
C PHE A 35 4.43 -4.76 -5.43
N GLY A 36 3.98 -4.65 -6.67
CA GLY A 36 2.71 -5.21 -7.15
C GLY A 36 2.63 -6.73 -6.99
N ARG A 37 3.78 -7.42 -7.08
CA ARG A 37 3.87 -8.86 -6.88
C ARG A 37 3.47 -9.30 -5.47
N TYR A 38 3.70 -8.46 -4.46
CA TYR A 38 3.44 -8.81 -3.06
C TYR A 38 1.96 -8.80 -2.72
N PHE A 39 1.09 -8.16 -3.52
CA PHE A 39 -0.36 -8.20 -3.27
C PHE A 39 -0.98 -9.60 -3.41
N LEU A 40 -0.22 -10.58 -3.89
CA LEU A 40 -0.62 -11.99 -3.97
C LEU A 40 -0.13 -12.83 -2.78
N GLY A 41 0.59 -12.23 -1.83
CA GLY A 41 1.03 -12.88 -0.59
C GLY A 41 -0.06 -12.97 0.47
N ASP A 42 0.31 -13.54 1.62
CA ASP A 42 -0.56 -13.70 2.78
C ASP A 42 -0.91 -12.34 3.40
N TYR A 43 -2.21 -12.10 3.57
CA TYR A 43 -2.71 -10.83 4.09
C TYR A 43 -2.89 -10.86 5.61
N TYR A 44 -2.23 -9.93 6.30
CA TYR A 44 -2.33 -9.74 7.75
C TYR A 44 -2.81 -8.31 8.07
N PRO A 45 -4.01 -8.14 8.67
CA PRO A 45 -4.42 -6.83 9.17
C PRO A 45 -3.60 -6.48 10.42
N LEU A 46 -2.86 -5.37 10.37
CA LEU A 46 -2.02 -4.91 11.49
C LEU A 46 -2.80 -3.98 12.44
N THR A 47 -3.90 -3.42 11.97
CA THR A 47 -4.84 -2.60 12.76
C THR A 47 -6.27 -3.13 12.58
N PRO A 48 -7.14 -3.05 13.60
CA PRO A 48 -8.55 -3.37 13.46
C PRO A 48 -9.23 -2.55 12.36
N TYR A 49 -10.25 -3.12 11.74
CA TYR A 49 -11.10 -2.37 10.82
C TYR A 49 -11.83 -1.24 11.56
N SER A 50 -11.76 -0.02 11.02
CA SER A 50 -12.43 1.15 11.57
C SER A 50 -12.76 2.15 10.49
N GLN A 51 -13.88 2.85 10.66
CA GLN A 51 -14.25 4.00 9.83
C GLN A 51 -13.85 5.35 10.46
N ASP A 52 -13.30 5.35 11.68
CA ASP A 52 -12.87 6.55 12.40
C ASP A 52 -11.71 7.28 11.69
N ARG A 53 -11.81 8.59 11.50
CA ARG A 53 -10.76 9.41 10.87
C ARG A 53 -9.56 9.67 11.78
N LYS A 54 -9.63 9.30 13.05
CA LYS A 54 -8.59 9.54 14.06
C LYS A 54 -7.59 8.40 14.21
N VAL A 55 -7.79 7.27 13.52
CA VAL A 55 -6.94 6.09 13.68
C VAL A 55 -6.00 5.87 12.49
N TRP A 56 -4.89 5.19 12.73
CA TRP A 56 -4.05 4.64 11.67
C TRP A 56 -4.71 3.40 11.05
N MET A 57 -4.44 3.17 9.77
CA MET A 57 -4.74 1.91 9.11
C MET A 57 -3.46 1.28 8.60
N ALA A 58 -3.22 0.03 8.94
CA ALA A 58 -2.09 -0.71 8.41
C ALA A 58 -2.40 -2.19 8.16
N TRP A 59 -1.74 -2.73 7.16
CA TRP A 59 -1.76 -4.16 6.82
C TRP A 59 -0.44 -4.58 6.19
N GLN A 60 -0.18 -5.88 6.24
CA GLN A 60 1.01 -6.53 5.70
C GLN A 60 0.57 -7.57 4.67
N PHE A 61 1.36 -7.65 3.59
CA PHE A 61 1.43 -8.79 2.70
C PHE A 61 2.76 -9.48 2.92
N ASP A 62 2.74 -10.78 3.17
CA ASP A 62 3.92 -11.59 3.42
C ASP A 62 4.09 -12.64 2.30
N CYS A 63 5.31 -12.82 1.81
CA CYS A 63 5.65 -13.86 0.83
C CYS A 63 6.79 -14.72 1.41
N PRO A 64 6.47 -15.69 2.29
CA PRO A 64 7.47 -16.53 2.96
C PRO A 64 8.40 -17.25 1.98
N GLU A 65 7.89 -17.60 0.79
CA GLU A 65 8.64 -18.33 -0.24
C GLU A 65 9.83 -17.55 -0.79
N THR A 66 9.78 -16.22 -0.76
CA THR A 66 10.87 -15.34 -1.20
C THR A 66 11.53 -14.57 -0.06
N GLY A 67 10.99 -14.66 1.16
CA GLY A 67 11.45 -13.89 2.32
C GLY A 67 11.22 -12.38 2.17
N GLU A 68 10.23 -11.99 1.37
CA GLU A 68 9.92 -10.59 1.07
C GLU A 68 8.45 -10.27 1.38
N GLY A 69 8.10 -8.99 1.35
CA GLY A 69 6.72 -8.58 1.58
C GLY A 69 6.50 -7.09 1.39
N LEU A 70 5.29 -6.65 1.71
CA LEU A 70 4.87 -5.26 1.62
C LEU A 70 4.04 -4.87 2.84
N VAL A 71 4.44 -3.80 3.52
CA VAL A 71 3.61 -3.15 4.53
C VAL A 71 3.04 -1.87 3.98
N GLN A 72 1.73 -1.68 4.13
CA GLN A 72 1.07 -0.42 3.85
C GLN A 72 0.52 0.16 5.14
N ALA A 73 0.88 1.40 5.44
CA ALA A 73 0.41 2.13 6.61
C ALA A 73 -0.02 3.54 6.21
N PHE A 74 -1.21 3.93 6.63
CA PHE A 74 -1.83 5.21 6.30
C PHE A 74 -2.27 5.90 7.58
N ARG A 75 -1.73 7.11 7.81
CA ARG A 75 -2.25 8.03 8.81
C ARG A 75 -3.49 8.71 8.24
N ARG A 76 -4.62 8.60 8.94
CA ARG A 76 -5.81 9.36 8.59
C ARG A 76 -5.68 10.81 9.05
N GLU A 77 -6.41 11.68 8.39
CA GLU A 77 -6.26 13.14 8.48
C GLU A 77 -6.37 13.68 9.91
N ASP A 78 -7.34 13.18 10.67
CA ASP A 78 -7.65 13.64 12.02
C ASP A 78 -6.90 12.87 13.11
N SER A 79 -5.94 12.01 12.74
CA SER A 79 -5.21 11.21 13.72
C SER A 79 -4.25 12.08 14.53
N PRO A 80 -4.39 12.13 15.87
CA PRO A 80 -3.51 12.91 16.74
C PRO A 80 -2.12 12.26 16.87
N GLU A 81 -2.01 10.96 16.57
CA GLU A 81 -0.76 10.21 16.67
C GLU A 81 0.09 10.42 15.42
N ALA A 82 1.27 11.03 15.59
CA ALA A 82 2.19 11.30 14.50
C ALA A 82 2.87 10.04 13.93
N SER A 83 2.92 8.94 14.69
CA SER A 83 3.47 7.66 14.26
C SER A 83 2.68 6.50 14.87
N ALA A 84 2.71 5.35 14.19
CA ALA A 84 2.17 4.09 14.68
C ALA A 84 3.27 3.02 14.71
N ARG A 85 3.18 2.11 15.68
CA ARG A 85 4.09 0.96 15.84
C ARG A 85 3.33 -0.36 15.69
N PRO A 86 2.86 -0.71 14.49
CA PRO A 86 2.23 -2.00 14.27
C PRO A 86 3.25 -3.13 14.46
N ARG A 87 2.81 -4.24 15.06
CA ARG A 87 3.61 -5.47 15.17
C ARG A 87 3.42 -6.30 13.91
N LEU A 88 4.49 -6.58 13.18
CA LEU A 88 4.48 -7.43 12.00
C LEU A 88 4.25 -8.90 12.38
N VAL A 89 3.72 -9.67 11.43
CA VAL A 89 3.29 -11.06 11.62
C VAL A 89 3.96 -11.93 10.56
N GLY A 90 4.22 -13.22 10.86
CA GLY A 90 4.69 -14.18 9.86
C GLY A 90 6.19 -14.12 9.52
N LEU A 91 6.93 -13.16 10.07
CA LEU A 91 8.35 -12.97 9.75
C LEU A 91 9.25 -13.99 10.49
N ASP A 92 10.26 -14.50 9.78
CA ASP A 92 11.34 -15.29 10.38
C ASP A 92 12.18 -14.40 11.32
N PRO A 93 12.33 -14.76 12.60
CA PRO A 93 13.10 -13.97 13.56
C PRO A 93 14.63 -14.13 13.44
N ASN A 94 15.13 -15.01 12.57
CA ASN A 94 16.55 -15.36 12.47
C ASN A 94 17.32 -14.58 11.40
#